data_AF-A0A9E1RPP2-F1
#
_entry.id   AF-A0A9E1RPP2-F1
#
_cell.length_a   1.000
_cell.length_b   1.000
_cell.length_c   1.000
_cell.angle_alpha   90.00
_cell.angle_beta   90.00
_cell.angle_gamma   90.00
#
_symmetry.space_group_name_H-M   'P 1'
#
loop_
_entity.id
_entity.type
_entity.pdbx_description
1 polymer ?
#
loop_
_entity_poly.entity_id
_entity_poly.type
_entity_poly.pdbx_seq_one_letter_code
_entity_poly.pdbx_strand_id
1 'polypeptide(L)'
;MQTPQPVQQPDQIHATVLLDRSGSMNSLREQVITGFNTFLAEQRSSITNAAALAVSLMQFDGQEPFHVAIDALPAAEVIDLEWADYKPRGSTPLLDAIGRLIETLDHRIADPSHADEEQIICIITDGAENASTDFNAHQIKELIEARTEAGFAFIFLGANQDSFTAAETLGMQRGNTRNFAPSGPGARRVFEEVSGTIAQQRGRTPEERLFQKDELLAARIPEGELLGADPPGQEPTVRRHRLPELCLAPESSTSSRQEP
;
A
#
# COMPACT_ATOMS: atom_id res chain seq x y z
N MET A 1 47.95 2.24 16.47
CA MET A 1 46.77 1.44 16.87
C MET A 1 45.61 1.96 16.05
N GLN A 2 45.09 1.17 15.12
CA GLN A 2 43.89 1.53 14.36
C GLN A 2 42.70 1.36 15.29
N THR A 3 42.00 2.46 15.56
CA THR A 3 40.68 2.45 16.18
C THR A 3 39.78 1.54 15.33
N PRO A 4 39.02 0.59 15.90
CA PRO A 4 38.02 -0.13 15.14
C PRO A 4 37.08 0.91 14.50
N GLN A 5 36.93 0.85 13.19
CA GLN A 5 35.88 1.58 12.47
C GLN A 5 34.53 1.14 13.08
N PRO A 6 33.57 2.06 13.29
CA PRO A 6 32.23 1.66 13.66
C PRO A 6 31.66 0.77 12.57
N VAL A 7 31.03 -0.34 12.96
CA VAL A 7 30.30 -1.21 12.04
C VAL A 7 29.18 -0.38 11.40
N GLN A 8 29.32 -0.06 10.10
CA GLN A 8 28.31 0.51 9.20
C GLN A 8 27.68 -0.69 8.44
N GLN A 9 26.38 -0.92 8.23
CA GLN A 9 25.08 -0.20 8.34
C GLN A 9 23.95 -1.27 8.46
N PRO A 10 22.74 -0.95 8.95
CA PRO A 10 21.55 -1.74 8.61
C PRO A 10 20.97 -1.23 7.27
N ASP A 11 21.41 -1.83 6.17
CA ASP A 11 20.90 -1.51 4.83
C ASP A 11 19.70 -2.38 4.41
N GLN A 12 19.40 -3.46 5.14
CA GLN A 12 18.29 -4.35 4.80
C GLN A 12 16.97 -3.87 5.40
N ILE A 13 16.08 -3.43 4.51
CA ILE A 13 14.68 -3.16 4.84
C ILE A 13 13.89 -4.43 4.48
N HIS A 14 13.02 -4.86 5.39
CA HIS A 14 12.03 -5.88 5.14
C HIS A 14 10.64 -5.25 5.14
N ALA A 15 10.05 -5.15 3.95
CA ALA A 15 8.68 -4.68 3.78
C ALA A 15 7.71 -5.87 3.76
N THR A 16 6.83 -5.95 4.74
CA THR A 16 5.79 -6.99 4.80
C THR A 16 4.42 -6.39 4.55
N VAL A 17 3.72 -6.89 3.53
CA VAL A 17 2.34 -6.54 3.24
C VAL A 17 1.42 -7.60 3.83
N LEU A 18 0.57 -7.20 4.77
CA LEU A 18 -0.53 -8.01 5.29
C LEU A 18 -1.81 -7.60 4.57
N LEU A 19 -2.24 -8.45 3.64
CA LEU A 19 -3.34 -8.19 2.73
C LEU A 19 -4.60 -8.96 3.14
N ASP A 20 -5.65 -8.22 3.49
CA ASP A 20 -6.98 -8.81 3.68
C ASP A 20 -7.46 -9.43 2.37
N ARG A 21 -7.88 -10.69 2.44
CA ARG A 21 -8.49 -11.46 1.36
C ARG A 21 -9.93 -11.84 1.73
N SER A 22 -10.57 -11.11 2.63
CA SER A 22 -11.97 -11.29 3.03
C SER A 22 -12.92 -11.01 1.87
N GLY A 23 -14.19 -11.43 1.98
CA GLY A 23 -15.18 -11.27 0.91
C GLY A 23 -15.48 -9.81 0.54
N SER A 24 -15.34 -8.86 1.48
CA SER A 24 -15.58 -7.42 1.22
C SER A 24 -14.59 -6.84 0.24
N MET A 25 -13.34 -7.31 0.26
CA MET A 25 -12.26 -6.86 -0.62
C MET A 25 -12.48 -7.15 -2.12
N ASN A 26 -13.55 -7.88 -2.50
CA ASN A 26 -13.88 -8.17 -3.90
C ASN A 26 -14.00 -6.91 -4.77
N SER A 27 -14.62 -5.84 -4.25
CA SER A 27 -14.76 -4.57 -4.99
C SER A 27 -13.45 -3.79 -5.16
N LEU A 28 -12.42 -4.12 -4.36
CA LEU A 28 -11.12 -3.45 -4.34
C LEU A 28 -10.01 -4.27 -5.00
N ARG A 29 -10.37 -5.45 -5.53
CA ARG A 29 -9.41 -6.44 -6.02
C ARG A 29 -8.47 -5.89 -7.09
N GLU A 30 -9.02 -5.21 -8.09
CA GLU A 30 -8.24 -4.62 -9.18
C GLU A 30 -7.28 -3.54 -8.67
N GLN A 31 -7.73 -2.72 -7.73
CA GLN A 31 -6.96 -1.64 -7.13
C GLN A 31 -5.81 -2.19 -6.29
N VAL A 32 -6.05 -3.23 -5.49
CA VAL A 32 -5.01 -3.91 -4.70
C VAL A 32 -3.94 -4.50 -5.60
N ILE A 33 -4.33 -5.26 -6.63
CA ILE A 33 -3.40 -5.87 -7.58
C ILE A 33 -2.58 -4.80 -8.29
N THR A 34 -3.24 -3.78 -8.83
CA THR A 34 -2.57 -2.68 -9.55
C THR A 34 -1.63 -1.92 -8.63
N GLY A 35 -2.05 -1.64 -7.40
CA GLY A 35 -1.26 -0.90 -6.43
C GLY A 35 -0.01 -1.66 -5.99
N PHE A 36 -0.15 -2.94 -5.64
CA PHE A 36 0.97 -3.80 -5.27
C PHE A 36 1.98 -3.94 -6.42
N ASN A 37 1.51 -4.16 -7.65
CA ASN A 37 2.40 -4.29 -8.81
C ASN A 37 3.09 -2.96 -9.17
N THR A 38 2.41 -1.82 -8.95
CA THR A 38 3.03 -0.50 -9.11
C THR A 38 4.14 -0.31 -8.07
N PHE A 39 3.88 -0.64 -6.81
CA PHE A 39 4.89 -0.63 -5.75
C PHE A 39 6.12 -1.46 -6.15
N LEU A 40 5.92 -2.71 -6.59
CA LEU A 40 7.03 -3.56 -7.02
C LEU A 40 7.81 -2.96 -8.19
N ALA A 41 7.12 -2.43 -9.21
CA ALA A 41 7.77 -1.82 -10.37
C ALA A 41 8.66 -0.62 -9.98
N GLU A 42 8.21 0.21 -9.05
CA GLU A 42 9.00 1.32 -8.52
C GLU A 42 10.22 0.84 -7.73
N GLN A 43 10.02 -0.15 -6.86
CA GLN A 43 11.12 -0.72 -6.07
C GLN A 43 12.19 -1.37 -6.95
N ARG A 44 11.78 -2.04 -8.03
CA ARG A 44 12.69 -2.60 -9.06
C ARG A 44 13.44 -1.51 -9.84
N SER A 45 12.78 -0.39 -10.11
CA SER A 45 13.33 0.72 -10.90
C SER A 45 14.22 1.67 -10.08
N SER A 46 14.19 1.57 -8.75
CA SER A 46 15.05 2.33 -7.85
C SER A 46 16.48 1.75 -7.88
N ILE A 47 17.27 2.27 -8.83
CA ILE A 47 18.61 1.78 -9.23
C ILE A 47 19.65 1.75 -8.09
N THR A 48 19.42 2.42 -6.96
CA THR A 48 20.49 2.69 -5.98
C THR A 48 20.67 1.67 -4.86
N ASN A 49 19.82 0.65 -4.69
CA ASN A 49 20.07 -0.51 -3.79
C ASN A 49 18.87 -1.49 -3.79
N ALA A 50 18.40 -1.92 -4.97
CA ALA A 50 17.28 -2.88 -5.07
C ALA A 50 17.55 -4.21 -4.33
N ALA A 51 18.82 -4.57 -4.11
CA ALA A 51 19.25 -5.76 -3.39
C ALA A 51 19.05 -5.69 -1.87
N ALA A 52 18.66 -4.54 -1.32
CA ALA A 52 18.53 -4.33 0.11
C ALA A 52 17.06 -4.28 0.60
N LEU A 53 16.10 -4.61 -0.27
CA LEU A 53 14.69 -4.74 0.09
C LEU A 53 14.23 -6.19 -0.05
N ALA A 54 13.98 -6.82 1.08
CA ALA A 54 13.17 -8.03 1.15
C ALA A 54 11.69 -7.64 1.18
N VAL A 55 10.86 -8.36 0.42
CA VAL A 55 9.42 -8.18 0.38
C VAL A 55 8.75 -9.46 0.84
N SER A 56 7.72 -9.32 1.65
CA SER A 56 6.81 -10.41 2.00
C SER A 56 5.38 -10.01 1.77
N LEU A 57 4.56 -11.00 1.38
CA LEU A 57 3.14 -10.84 1.17
C LEU A 57 2.41 -11.95 1.92
N MET A 58 1.66 -11.56 2.92
CA MET A 58 0.86 -12.43 3.75
C MET A 58 -0.59 -12.08 3.46
N GLN A 59 -1.39 -13.09 3.10
CA GLN A 59 -2.82 -12.93 2.85
C GLN A 59 -3.60 -13.58 4.00
N PHE A 60 -4.77 -13.06 4.35
CA PHE A 60 -5.62 -13.68 5.37
C PHE A 60 -7.09 -13.60 5.01
N ASP A 61 -7.85 -14.63 5.37
CA ASP A 61 -9.31 -14.65 5.32
C ASP A 61 -9.87 -15.70 6.31
N GLY A 62 -11.19 -15.75 6.47
CA GLY A 62 -11.84 -16.68 7.39
C GLY A 62 -11.62 -18.18 7.12
N GLN A 63 -11.18 -18.57 5.93
CA GLN A 63 -10.87 -19.97 5.61
C GLN A 63 -9.38 -20.27 5.74
N GLU A 64 -8.53 -19.29 5.46
CA GLU A 64 -7.09 -19.37 5.63
C GLU A 64 -6.61 -18.12 6.38
N PRO A 65 -6.64 -18.14 7.73
CA PRO A 65 -6.38 -16.96 8.56
C PRO A 65 -4.95 -16.41 8.47
N PHE A 66 -4.04 -17.16 7.85
CA PHE A 66 -2.67 -16.71 7.60
C PHE A 66 -2.04 -17.52 6.47
N HIS A 67 -1.81 -16.90 5.31
CA HIS A 67 -1.23 -17.50 4.12
C HIS A 67 0.02 -16.72 3.70
N VAL A 68 1.18 -17.36 3.67
CA VAL A 68 2.42 -16.73 3.19
C VAL A 68 2.51 -16.93 1.67
N ALA A 69 2.19 -15.87 0.91
CA ALA A 69 2.26 -15.88 -0.55
C ALA A 69 3.69 -15.59 -1.05
N ILE A 70 4.40 -14.69 -0.36
CA ILE A 70 5.79 -14.33 -0.64
C ILE A 70 6.53 -14.24 0.69
N ASP A 71 7.69 -14.90 0.80
CA ASP A 71 8.53 -14.90 2.01
C ASP A 71 9.91 -14.32 1.71
N ALA A 72 10.18 -13.16 2.31
CA ALA A 72 11.42 -12.39 2.27
C ALA A 72 12.20 -12.41 0.94
N LEU A 73 11.51 -12.30 -0.20
CA LEU A 73 12.18 -12.30 -1.51
C LEU A 73 12.72 -10.91 -1.85
N PRO A 74 13.89 -10.82 -2.51
CA PRO A 74 14.34 -9.56 -3.08
C PRO A 74 13.27 -8.96 -3.99
N ALA A 75 13.00 -7.65 -3.90
CA ALA A 75 11.95 -7.01 -4.70
C ALA A 75 12.10 -7.23 -6.23
N ALA A 76 13.32 -7.48 -6.70
CA ALA A 76 13.64 -7.84 -8.09
C ALA A 76 13.16 -9.25 -8.51
N GLU A 77 12.99 -10.16 -7.55
CA GLU A 77 12.62 -11.56 -7.77
C GLU A 77 11.13 -11.83 -7.51
N VAL A 78 10.46 -10.95 -6.76
CA VAL A 78 9.02 -11.02 -6.56
C VAL A 78 8.30 -10.96 -7.91
N ILE A 79 7.36 -11.85 -8.17
CA ILE A 79 6.51 -11.83 -9.36
C ILE A 79 5.28 -10.95 -9.08
N ASP A 80 4.79 -10.28 -10.12
CA ASP A 80 3.58 -9.47 -10.03
C ASP A 80 2.38 -10.32 -9.60
N LEU A 81 1.54 -9.75 -8.74
CA LEU A 81 0.31 -10.39 -8.29
C LEU A 81 -0.69 -10.43 -9.44
N GLU A 82 -1.24 -11.60 -9.75
CA GLU A 82 -2.29 -11.75 -10.76
C GLU A 82 -3.66 -11.99 -10.11
N TRP A 83 -4.71 -11.96 -10.95
CA TRP A 83 -6.05 -12.33 -10.53
C TRP A 83 -6.09 -13.75 -9.94
N ALA A 84 -5.29 -14.69 -10.45
CA ALA A 84 -5.29 -16.06 -9.94
C ALA A 84 -4.78 -16.18 -8.49
N ASP A 85 -3.92 -15.26 -8.05
CA ASP A 85 -3.18 -15.30 -6.78
C ASP A 85 -3.90 -14.56 -5.65
N TYR A 86 -4.82 -13.66 -5.99
CA TYR A 86 -5.62 -12.92 -5.02
C TYR A 86 -7.11 -13.12 -5.27
N LYS A 87 -7.74 -13.92 -4.40
CA LYS A 87 -9.15 -14.36 -4.49
C LYS A 87 -9.91 -14.04 -3.20
N PRO A 88 -10.48 -12.83 -3.09
CA PRO A 88 -11.23 -12.40 -1.90
C PRO A 88 -12.43 -13.31 -1.57
N ARG A 89 -12.55 -13.77 -0.33
CA ARG A 89 -13.57 -14.71 0.18
C ARG A 89 -13.64 -14.70 1.71
N GLY A 90 -14.70 -15.26 2.28
CA GLY A 90 -14.75 -15.51 3.74
C GLY A 90 -14.83 -14.24 4.59
N SER A 91 -14.50 -14.40 5.87
CA SER A 91 -14.55 -13.36 6.91
C SER A 91 -13.19 -12.69 7.15
N THR A 92 -13.13 -11.74 8.10
CA THR A 92 -11.96 -10.87 8.37
C THR A 92 -11.40 -11.12 9.77
N PRO A 93 -10.52 -12.13 9.97
CA PRO A 93 -9.81 -12.37 11.22
C PRO A 93 -8.54 -11.49 11.30
N LEU A 94 -8.73 -10.16 11.31
CA LEU A 94 -7.66 -9.15 11.26
C LEU A 94 -6.74 -9.24 12.48
N LEU A 95 -7.28 -9.37 13.69
CA LEU A 95 -6.47 -9.44 14.91
C LEU A 95 -5.57 -10.66 14.93
N ASP A 96 -6.12 -11.84 14.59
CA ASP A 96 -5.35 -13.07 14.51
C ASP A 96 -4.25 -12.98 13.45
N ALA A 97 -4.56 -12.37 12.30
CA ALA A 97 -3.59 -12.17 11.23
C ALA A 97 -2.44 -11.23 11.66
N ILE A 98 -2.73 -10.13 12.37
CA ILE A 98 -1.70 -9.22 12.90
C ILE A 98 -0.86 -9.91 13.97
N GLY A 99 -1.49 -10.62 14.91
CA GLY A 99 -0.78 -11.33 15.97
C GLY A 99 0.22 -12.35 15.41
N ARG A 100 -0.23 -13.21 14.49
CA ARG A 100 0.61 -14.21 13.81
C ARG A 100 1.71 -13.58 12.97
N LEU A 101 1.44 -12.43 12.33
CA LEU A 101 2.46 -11.68 11.60
C LEU A 101 3.57 -11.22 12.55
N ILE A 102 3.22 -10.59 13.67
CA ILE A 102 4.20 -10.09 14.64
C ILE A 102 5.04 -11.25 15.19
N GLU A 103 4.41 -12.38 15.55
CA GLU A 103 5.14 -13.59 15.95
C GLU A 103 6.11 -14.10 14.87
N THR A 104 5.71 -14.06 13.60
CA THR A 104 6.57 -14.45 12.48
C THR A 104 7.78 -13.53 12.36
N LEU A 105 7.57 -12.21 12.47
CA LEU A 105 8.65 -11.22 12.40
C LEU A 105 9.57 -11.31 13.63
N ASP A 106 9.03 -11.59 14.82
CA ASP A 106 9.82 -11.81 16.03
C ASP A 106 10.79 -12.97 15.90
N HIS A 107 10.31 -14.09 15.36
CA HIS A 107 11.16 -15.24 15.08
C HIS A 107 12.26 -14.89 14.06
N ARG A 108 11.97 -14.03 13.08
CA ARG A 108 12.94 -13.58 12.09
C ARG A 108 14.04 -12.75 12.74
N ILE A 109 13.69 -11.71 13.49
CA ILE A 109 14.69 -10.81 14.10
C ILE A 109 15.43 -11.44 15.28
N ALA A 110 14.94 -12.57 15.81
CA ALA A 110 15.68 -13.38 16.77
C ALA A 110 16.90 -14.08 16.15
N ASP A 111 16.94 -14.26 14.82
CA ASP A 111 18.14 -14.67 14.10
C ASP A 111 19.13 -13.49 14.03
N PRO A 112 20.37 -13.64 14.53
CA PRO A 112 21.39 -12.59 14.45
C PRO A 112 21.66 -12.05 13.04
N SER A 113 21.34 -12.83 12.01
CA SER A 113 21.48 -12.43 10.60
C SER A 113 20.46 -11.37 10.18
N HIS A 114 19.36 -11.27 10.92
CA HIS A 114 18.23 -10.37 10.63
C HIS A 114 17.93 -9.40 11.79
N ALA A 115 18.71 -9.44 12.87
CA ALA A 115 18.48 -8.64 14.08
C ALA A 115 18.50 -7.12 13.83
N ASP A 116 19.27 -6.68 12.85
CA ASP A 116 19.40 -5.26 12.47
C ASP A 116 18.49 -4.87 11.28
N GLU A 117 17.59 -5.75 10.83
CA GLU A 117 16.66 -5.45 9.74
C GLU A 117 15.60 -4.44 10.14
N GLU A 118 15.38 -3.45 9.29
CA GLU A 118 14.28 -2.51 9.48
C GLU A 118 12.97 -3.10 8.98
N GLN A 119 12.01 -3.24 9.90
CA GLN A 119 10.71 -3.82 9.63
C GLN A 119 9.67 -2.75 9.29
N ILE A 120 9.14 -2.80 8.08
CA ILE A 120 8.03 -1.94 7.63
C ILE A 120 6.84 -2.82 7.28
N ILE A 121 5.76 -2.68 8.05
CA ILE A 121 4.56 -3.50 7.93
C ILE A 121 3.45 -2.64 7.34
N CYS A 122 2.87 -3.09 6.24
CA CYS A 122 1.73 -2.45 5.58
C CYS A 122 0.50 -3.36 5.68
N ILE A 123 -0.50 -2.94 6.43
CA ILE A 123 -1.77 -3.65 6.62
C ILE A 123 -2.80 -3.05 5.68
N ILE A 124 -3.42 -3.88 4.84
CA ILE A 124 -4.42 -3.44 3.86
C ILE A 124 -5.73 -4.17 4.12
N THR A 125 -6.78 -3.41 4.42
CA THR A 125 -8.11 -3.98 4.68
C THR A 125 -9.24 -2.98 4.38
N ASP A 126 -10.39 -3.50 3.95
CA ASP A 126 -11.66 -2.78 3.90
C ASP A 126 -12.69 -3.33 4.90
N GLY A 127 -12.32 -4.36 5.68
CA GLY A 127 -13.22 -5.06 6.58
C GLY A 127 -13.00 -4.64 8.02
N ALA A 128 -14.09 -4.52 8.77
CA ALA A 128 -14.02 -4.54 10.22
C ALA A 128 -13.70 -5.96 10.70
N GLU A 129 -12.89 -6.07 11.75
CA GLU A 129 -12.67 -7.31 12.49
C GLU A 129 -14.00 -8.02 12.82
N ASN A 130 -14.13 -9.31 12.47
CA ASN A 130 -15.36 -10.07 12.69
C ASN A 130 -15.19 -11.58 12.92
N ALA A 131 -13.96 -12.10 13.00
CA ALA A 131 -13.72 -13.55 13.01
C ALA A 131 -12.50 -14.04 13.81
N SER A 132 -11.75 -13.14 14.45
CA SER A 132 -10.58 -13.49 15.26
C SER A 132 -10.97 -14.22 16.54
N THR A 133 -10.12 -15.16 16.96
CA THR A 133 -10.33 -16.04 18.12
C THR A 133 -9.10 -16.20 19.01
N ASP A 134 -7.89 -15.98 18.48
CA ASP A 134 -6.63 -16.17 19.19
C ASP A 134 -6.18 -14.88 19.90
N PHE A 135 -6.44 -13.73 19.27
CA PHE A 135 -6.06 -12.41 19.77
C PHE A 135 -7.25 -11.46 19.89
N ASN A 136 -7.19 -10.59 20.90
CA ASN A 136 -8.10 -9.46 21.05
C ASN A 136 -7.40 -8.12 20.77
N ALA A 137 -8.21 -7.06 20.58
CA ALA A 137 -7.70 -5.74 20.18
C ALA A 137 -6.71 -5.13 21.19
N HIS A 138 -6.86 -5.40 22.49
CA HIS A 138 -5.94 -4.93 23.51
C HIS A 138 -4.57 -5.60 23.37
N GLN A 139 -4.53 -6.92 23.19
CA GLN A 139 -3.28 -7.65 22.99
C GLN A 139 -2.57 -7.19 21.71
N ILE A 140 -3.31 -6.99 20.62
CA ILE A 140 -2.73 -6.50 19.36
C ILE A 140 -2.19 -5.08 19.52
N LYS A 141 -2.91 -4.21 20.22
CA LYS A 141 -2.42 -2.87 20.53
C LYS A 141 -1.10 -2.91 21.32
N GLU A 142 -1.02 -3.69 22.38
CA GLU A 142 0.21 -3.83 23.18
C GLU A 142 1.38 -4.35 22.32
N LEU A 143 1.12 -5.30 21.41
CA LEU A 143 2.13 -5.82 20.50
C LEU A 143 2.60 -4.76 19.50
N ILE A 144 1.69 -3.99 18.91
CA ILE A 144 2.01 -2.91 17.98
C ILE A 144 2.83 -1.83 18.70
N GLU A 145 2.40 -1.38 19.88
CA GLU A 145 3.11 -0.37 20.67
C GLU A 145 4.52 -0.84 21.03
N ALA A 146 4.66 -2.05 21.58
CA ALA A 146 5.96 -2.62 21.93
C ALA A 146 6.88 -2.79 20.72
N ARG A 147 6.34 -3.15 19.55
CA ARG A 147 7.15 -3.27 18.32
C ARG A 147 7.49 -1.93 17.70
N THR A 148 6.62 -0.94 17.82
CA THR A 148 6.90 0.43 17.41
C THR A 148 8.06 1.00 18.23
N GLU A 149 8.04 0.79 19.55
CA GLU A 149 9.16 1.13 20.45
C GLU A 149 10.45 0.37 20.09
N ALA A 150 10.34 -0.90 19.69
CA ALA A 150 11.47 -1.70 19.19
C ALA A 150 11.91 -1.31 17.76
N GLY A 151 11.23 -0.36 17.13
CA GLY A 151 11.62 0.20 15.85
C GLY A 151 10.94 -0.43 14.63
N PHE A 152 9.82 -1.12 14.79
CA PHE A 152 8.99 -1.50 13.66
C PHE A 152 8.17 -0.28 13.23
N ALA A 153 7.85 -0.21 11.94
CA ALA A 153 6.93 0.80 11.47
C ALA A 153 5.68 0.15 10.89
N PHE A 154 4.52 0.60 11.37
CA PHE A 154 3.23 0.09 10.92
C PHE A 154 2.50 1.14 10.11
N ILE A 155 2.04 0.73 8.93
CA ILE A 155 1.23 1.51 8.00
C ILE A 155 -0.12 0.81 7.87
N PHE A 156 -1.21 1.54 8.04
CA PHE A 156 -2.56 1.00 7.94
C PHE A 156 -3.31 1.66 6.78
N LEU A 157 -3.66 0.86 5.78
CA LEU A 157 -4.37 1.27 4.59
C LEU A 157 -5.80 0.75 4.66
N GLY A 158 -6.69 1.63 5.12
CA GLY A 158 -8.10 1.34 5.33
C GLY A 158 -8.96 1.90 4.21
N ALA A 159 -9.90 1.12 3.64
CA ALA A 159 -10.78 1.62 2.57
C ALA A 159 -12.14 2.16 3.07
N ASN A 160 -12.45 2.04 4.36
CA ASN A 160 -13.71 2.52 4.94
C ASN A 160 -13.56 3.06 6.37
N GLN A 161 -14.58 3.76 6.88
CA GLN A 161 -14.56 4.38 8.21
C GLN A 161 -14.32 3.37 9.35
N ASP A 162 -14.83 2.15 9.23
CA ASP A 162 -14.67 1.12 10.25
C ASP A 162 -13.21 0.69 10.38
N SER A 163 -12.49 0.58 9.26
CA SER A 163 -11.06 0.26 9.24
C SER A 163 -10.19 1.35 9.89
N PHE A 164 -10.57 2.64 9.76
CA PHE A 164 -9.89 3.73 10.50
C PHE A 164 -10.10 3.63 12.01
N THR A 165 -11.35 3.35 12.42
CA THR A 165 -11.68 3.18 13.83
C THR A 165 -10.95 1.97 14.42
N ALA A 166 -10.82 0.90 13.64
CA ALA A 166 -10.01 -0.25 14.00
C ALA A 166 -8.54 0.14 14.18
N ALA A 167 -7.94 0.85 13.21
CA ALA A 167 -6.55 1.31 13.30
C ALA A 167 -6.29 2.12 14.59
N GLU A 168 -7.15 3.09 14.92
CA GLU A 168 -7.05 3.87 16.16
C GLU A 168 -7.17 2.98 17.42
N THR A 169 -8.07 2.00 17.40
CA THR A 169 -8.25 1.05 18.51
C THR A 169 -7.01 0.17 18.71
N LEU A 170 -6.30 -0.15 17.63
CA LEU A 170 -5.06 -0.94 17.64
C LEU A 170 -3.82 -0.10 17.96
N GLY A 171 -3.96 1.19 18.28
CA GLY A 171 -2.83 2.06 18.62
C GLY A 171 -2.06 2.59 17.40
N MET A 172 -2.61 2.47 16.19
CA MET A 172 -1.98 3.03 14.99
C MET A 172 -2.08 4.55 15.00
N GLN A 173 -0.95 5.20 14.73
CA GLN A 173 -0.88 6.65 14.64
C GLN A 173 -1.61 7.16 13.39
N ARG A 174 -2.29 8.31 13.51
CA ARG A 174 -2.95 8.98 12.37
C ARG A 174 -1.97 9.31 11.24
N GLY A 175 -0.72 9.59 11.60
CA GLY A 175 0.39 9.84 10.66
C GLY A 175 0.59 8.70 9.67
N ASN A 176 0.30 7.46 10.06
CA ASN A 176 0.51 6.24 9.27
C ASN A 176 -0.78 5.54 8.83
N THR A 177 -1.94 6.15 9.07
CA THR A 177 -3.22 5.62 8.63
C THR A 177 -3.69 6.39 7.39
N ARG A 178 -4.03 5.69 6.30
CA ARG A 178 -4.47 6.32 5.04
C ARG A 178 -5.71 5.68 4.47
N ASN A 179 -6.47 6.50 3.74
CA ASN A 179 -7.62 6.01 2.98
C ASN A 179 -7.13 5.33 1.72
N PHE A 180 -7.39 4.03 1.62
CA PHE A 180 -7.28 3.30 0.38
C PHE A 180 -8.53 3.57 -0.47
N ALA A 181 -8.59 4.77 -1.06
CA ALA A 181 -9.76 5.18 -1.83
C ALA A 181 -9.87 4.36 -3.14
N PRO A 182 -11.06 3.90 -3.52
CA PRO A 182 -11.30 3.08 -4.71
C PRO A 182 -11.10 3.81 -6.04
N SER A 183 -10.87 5.13 -6.04
CA SER A 183 -10.53 5.86 -7.25
C SER A 183 -9.09 5.50 -7.65
N GLY A 184 -8.90 5.04 -8.89
CA GLY A 184 -7.60 4.54 -9.38
C GLY A 184 -6.36 5.38 -9.03
N PRO A 185 -6.42 6.73 -9.00
CA PRO A 185 -5.31 7.56 -8.55
C PRO A 185 -4.99 7.45 -7.05
N GLY A 186 -6.00 7.25 -6.18
CA GLY A 186 -5.83 7.21 -4.72
C GLY A 186 -5.12 5.95 -4.25
N ALA A 187 -5.55 4.77 -4.72
CA ALA A 187 -4.88 3.50 -4.44
C ALA A 187 -3.41 3.52 -4.87
N ARG A 188 -3.12 4.07 -6.06
CA ARG A 188 -1.75 4.18 -6.57
C ARG A 188 -0.89 5.11 -5.69
N ARG A 189 -1.39 6.30 -5.34
CA ARG A 189 -0.67 7.28 -4.51
C ARG A 189 -0.24 6.70 -3.16
N VAL A 190 -1.09 5.90 -2.53
CA VAL A 190 -0.76 5.27 -1.25
C VAL A 190 0.44 4.32 -1.39
N PHE A 191 0.47 3.51 -2.44
CA PHE A 191 1.63 2.64 -2.72
C PHE A 191 2.87 3.43 -3.14
N GLU A 192 2.73 4.53 -3.88
CA GLU A 192 3.81 5.48 -4.19
C GLU A 192 4.35 6.19 -2.92
N GLU A 193 3.50 6.42 -1.92
CA GLU A 193 3.87 6.97 -0.61
C GLU A 193 4.62 5.95 0.25
N VAL A 194 4.13 4.72 0.33
CA VAL A 194 4.84 3.62 0.99
C VAL A 194 6.19 3.38 0.30
N SER A 195 6.20 3.36 -1.03
CA SER A 195 7.40 3.23 -1.87
C SER A 195 8.41 4.35 -1.62
N GLY A 196 7.96 5.61 -1.62
CA GLY A 196 8.78 6.77 -1.33
C GLY A 196 9.29 6.80 0.10
N THR A 197 8.49 6.35 1.06
CA THR A 197 8.89 6.20 2.47
C THR A 197 10.01 5.19 2.60
N ILE A 198 9.83 3.98 2.04
CA ILE A 198 10.86 2.94 2.03
C ILE A 198 12.14 3.45 1.36
N ALA A 199 12.02 4.19 0.25
CA ALA A 199 13.18 4.77 -0.42
C ALA A 199 13.89 5.84 0.44
N GLN A 200 13.16 6.67 1.20
CA GLN A 200 13.76 7.65 2.11
C GLN A 200 14.44 7.00 3.31
N GLN A 201 13.85 5.94 3.87
CA GLN A 201 14.44 5.22 5.00
C GLN A 201 15.81 4.64 4.65
N ARG A 202 16.01 4.17 3.40
CA ARG A 202 17.33 3.70 2.92
C ARG A 202 18.45 4.74 3.02
N GLY A 203 18.12 6.03 3.04
CA GLY A 203 19.10 7.13 3.14
C GLY A 203 19.36 7.63 4.55
N ARG A 204 18.63 7.13 5.56
CA ARG A 204 18.64 7.65 6.94
C ARG A 204 19.48 6.78 7.87
N THR A 205 20.00 7.39 8.93
CA THR A 205 20.62 6.70 10.06
C THR A 205 19.58 5.97 10.91
N PRO A 206 19.96 4.92 11.67
CA PRO A 206 19.01 4.20 12.54
C PRO A 206 18.23 5.10 13.51
N GLU A 207 18.88 6.15 14.05
CA GLU A 207 18.28 7.13 14.95
C GLU A 207 17.21 7.99 14.25
N GLU A 208 17.50 8.49 13.04
CA GLU A 208 16.53 9.25 12.23
C GLU A 208 15.34 8.38 11.81
N ARG A 209 15.58 7.10 11.53
CA ARG A 209 14.51 6.17 11.16
C ARG A 209 13.59 5.93 12.34
N LEU A 210 14.12 5.75 13.56
CA LEU A 210 13.33 5.57 14.78
C LEU A 210 12.44 6.79 15.08
N PHE A 211 12.95 8.00 14.87
CA PHE A 211 12.21 9.23 15.14
C PHE A 211 11.00 9.45 14.21
N GLN A 212 11.00 8.88 13.00
CA GLN A 212 9.93 9.10 12.01
C GLN A 212 8.87 7.99 11.97
N LYS A 213 8.98 6.95 12.80
CA LYS A 213 8.12 5.76 12.68
C LYS A 213 6.65 6.05 12.89
N ASP A 214 6.30 7.08 13.68
CA ASP A 214 4.92 7.48 13.95
C ASP A 214 4.31 8.38 12.85
N GLU A 215 5.14 8.92 11.95
CA GLU A 215 4.78 9.96 10.98
C GLU A 215 5.24 9.65 9.55
N LEU A 216 5.47 8.38 9.23
CA LEU A 216 6.00 7.93 7.94
C LEU A 216 5.26 8.51 6.74
N LEU A 217 3.93 8.63 6.81
CA LEU A 217 3.13 9.18 5.72
C LEU A 217 2.79 10.66 5.92
N ALA A 218 3.06 11.26 7.07
CA ALA A 218 2.67 12.65 7.40
C ALA A 218 3.47 13.70 6.60
N ALA A 219 4.72 13.39 6.26
CA ALA A 219 5.62 14.31 5.54
C ALA A 219 5.24 14.61 4.07
N ARG A 220 4.16 14.03 3.55
CA ARG A 220 3.69 14.20 2.16
C ARG A 220 2.38 14.97 1.99
N ILE A 221 1.84 15.60 3.05
CA ILE A 221 0.64 16.45 2.94
C ILE A 221 1.04 17.87 2.51
N PRO A 222 0.69 18.35 1.30
CA PRO A 222 0.48 19.79 1.12
C PRO A 222 -0.74 20.18 1.97
N GLU A 223 -0.60 21.19 2.83
CA GLU A 223 -1.68 21.75 3.66
C GLU A 223 -2.94 21.98 2.80
N GLY A 224 -3.94 21.12 2.91
CA GLY A 224 -5.19 21.25 2.14
C GLY A 224 -6.03 19.98 1.94
N GLU A 225 -5.48 18.78 2.10
CA GLU A 225 -6.20 17.51 1.82
C GLU A 225 -6.65 16.75 3.09
N LEU A 226 -6.59 17.41 4.25
CA LEU A 226 -7.22 16.95 5.49
C LEU A 226 -8.67 17.45 5.51
N LEU A 227 -9.58 16.71 4.89
CA LEU A 227 -11.01 16.55 5.24
C LEU A 227 -11.73 15.99 4.01
N GLY A 228 -12.35 14.81 4.17
CA GLY A 228 -13.17 14.20 3.13
C GLY A 228 -14.34 15.08 2.73
N ALA A 229 -14.43 15.38 1.44
CA ALA A 229 -15.66 15.57 0.69
C ALA A 229 -15.30 15.54 -0.80
N ASP A 230 -15.74 14.49 -1.51
CA ASP A 230 -15.93 14.63 -2.95
C ASP A 230 -16.93 15.78 -3.17
N PRO A 231 -16.62 16.79 -4.00
CA PRO A 231 -17.61 17.80 -4.34
C PRO A 231 -18.78 17.12 -5.09
N PRO A 232 -20.04 17.45 -4.76
CA PRO A 232 -21.17 16.78 -5.38
C PRO A 232 -21.29 17.19 -6.85
N GLY A 233 -21.32 16.19 -7.73
CA GLY A 233 -21.91 16.23 -9.06
C GLY A 233 -21.39 17.32 -10.00
N GLN A 234 -20.39 17.00 -10.81
CA GLN A 234 -20.28 17.59 -12.14
C GLN A 234 -20.43 16.49 -13.19
N GLU A 235 -21.54 16.53 -13.92
CA GLU A 235 -21.77 15.69 -15.08
C GLU A 235 -20.62 15.81 -16.09
N PRO A 236 -20.25 14.71 -16.77
CA PRO A 236 -19.17 14.75 -17.75
C PRO A 236 -19.58 15.65 -18.92
N THR A 237 -18.89 16.78 -19.07
CA THR A 237 -19.02 17.63 -20.24
C THR A 237 -18.46 16.87 -21.44
N VAL A 238 -19.35 16.34 -22.27
CA VAL A 238 -19.01 15.74 -23.57
C VAL A 238 -18.38 16.83 -24.44
N ARG A 239 -17.04 16.83 -24.54
CA ARG A 239 -16.35 17.60 -25.58
C ARG A 239 -16.68 16.96 -26.93
N ARG A 240 -17.67 17.52 -27.62
CA ARG A 240 -17.91 17.24 -29.05
C ARG A 240 -16.65 17.63 -29.82
N HIS A 241 -15.88 16.65 -30.27
CA HIS A 241 -14.88 16.84 -31.31
C HIS A 241 -15.59 17.36 -32.57
N ARG A 242 -15.40 18.64 -32.86
CA ARG A 242 -15.80 19.26 -34.12
C ARG A 242 -14.83 18.76 -35.19
N LEU A 243 -15.32 17.94 -36.12
CA LEU A 243 -14.58 17.56 -37.33
C LEU A 243 -14.21 18.83 -38.14
N PRO A 244 -13.05 18.89 -38.80
CA PRO A 244 -12.70 20.03 -39.64
C PRO A 244 -13.57 20.05 -40.90
N GLU A 245 -14.15 21.21 -41.21
CA GLU A 245 -14.89 21.44 -42.45
C GLU A 245 -13.95 21.32 -43.67
N LEU A 246 -14.35 20.46 -44.61
CA LEU A 246 -13.73 20.31 -45.91
C LEU A 246 -14.09 21.54 -46.77
N CYS A 247 -13.07 22.29 -47.17
CA CYS A 247 -13.18 23.41 -48.10
C CYS A 247 -13.57 22.87 -49.49
N LEU A 248 -14.78 23.20 -49.96
CA LEU A 248 -15.22 22.95 -51.34
C LEU A 248 -15.48 24.29 -52.02
N ALA A 249 -14.73 24.55 -53.09
CA ALA A 249 -14.81 25.73 -53.93
C ALA A 249 -16.12 25.77 -54.74
N PRO A 250 -16.62 26.97 -55.14
CA PRO A 250 -17.82 27.08 -55.95
C PRO A 250 -17.48 26.99 -57.45
N GLU A 251 -18.11 26.04 -58.15
CA GLU A 251 -18.19 26.09 -59.61
C GLU A 251 -19.48 26.79 -60.06
N SER A 252 -19.29 27.68 -61.01
CA SER A 252 -20.25 28.57 -61.65
C SER A 252 -21.20 27.86 -62.60
N SER A 253 -22.50 28.19 -62.48
CA SER A 253 -23.52 28.38 -63.52
C SER A 253 -23.32 27.75 -64.92
N THR A 254 -24.32 26.99 -65.39
CA THR A 254 -25.13 27.37 -66.56
C THR A 254 -26.34 26.43 -66.75
N SER A 255 -27.53 27.05 -66.72
CA SER A 255 -28.71 26.83 -67.59
C SER A 255 -28.71 25.64 -68.55
N SER A 256 -29.76 24.79 -68.48
CA SER A 256 -30.67 24.54 -69.62
C SER A 256 -31.88 23.66 -69.25
N ARG A 257 -33.07 24.29 -69.33
CA ARG A 257 -34.28 23.85 -70.05
C ARG A 257 -34.89 22.45 -69.82
N GLN A 258 -36.13 22.53 -69.31
CA GLN A 258 -37.40 22.11 -69.96
C GLN A 258 -37.99 20.75 -69.57
N GLU A 259 -39.11 20.80 -68.84
CA GLU A 259 -40.14 19.75 -68.71
C GLU A 259 -40.90 19.53 -70.04
N PRO A 260 -41.73 18.47 -70.19
CA PRO A 260 -42.05 17.38 -69.25
C PRO A 260 -41.59 15.98 -69.71
#